data_AF-A0A7X5SWB8-F1
#
_entry.id   AF-A0A7X5SWB8-F1
#
_cell.length_a   1.000
_cell.length_b   1.000
_cell.length_c   1.000
_cell.angle_alpha   90.00
_cell.angle_beta   90.00
_cell.angle_gamma   90.00
#
_symmetry.space_group_name_H-M   'P 1'
#
loop_
_entity.id
_entity.type
_entity.pdbx_description
1 polymer ?
#
loop_
_entity_poly.entity_id
_entity_poly.type
_entity_poly.pdbx_seq_one_letter_code
_entity_poly.pdbx_strand_id
1 'polypeptide(L)'
;MKFKNFHEAYLKNLNDVYYNPEFINQPRGNVSKERLNYFMILENPRERICYAKSRKTNIVFNFAEALWYLSGSNDLDYISYYASNMKKYSMDGKTLTGTAYGPKIFSYGHNNVNQWNRIIELFKEDPDTKRGFIEIFDANEDLSLKNIDVSCTIGFQFFIREHKLYMTTFMRANDAYRGIISDVFSFTFIQEFLANELDLDIGKYSHNVATTHIYEPDFKLAERVLCENKSFKKELSFPRMPKKDNWQDLKIVLQYEKELRKQTVHLKKKDIDKLEIDEYWKQMIYLFVLYQEIYYGENLDYEIYESLEPTYKYLFCNKWNQYF
;
A
#
# COMPACT_ATOMS: atom_id res chain seq x y z
N MET A 1 13.03 1.47 15.84
CA MET A 1 13.40 2.92 15.77
C MET A 1 12.14 3.76 15.59
N LYS A 2 12.12 5.05 15.97
CA LYS A 2 10.97 5.96 15.75
C LYS A 2 11.30 6.98 14.67
N PHE A 3 10.38 7.22 13.74
CA PHE A 3 10.53 8.14 12.63
C PHE A 3 9.31 9.05 12.48
N LYS A 4 9.50 10.27 12.00
CA LYS A 4 8.39 11.22 11.82
C LYS A 4 7.49 10.82 10.66
N ASN A 5 8.05 10.21 9.63
CA ASN A 5 7.38 9.83 8.39
C ASN A 5 8.02 8.59 7.77
N PHE A 6 7.35 8.00 6.79
CA PHE A 6 7.83 6.80 6.11
C PHE A 6 9.07 7.05 5.26
N HIS A 7 9.22 8.22 4.64
CA HIS A 7 10.40 8.53 3.82
C HIS A 7 11.71 8.38 4.62
N GLU A 8 11.78 8.95 5.83
CA GLU A 8 12.93 8.79 6.73
C GLU A 8 13.15 7.33 7.14
N ALA A 9 12.08 6.63 7.48
CA ALA A 9 12.15 5.23 7.91
C ALA A 9 12.64 4.30 6.80
N TYR A 10 12.13 4.50 5.58
CA TYR A 10 12.50 3.78 4.37
C TYR A 10 13.97 3.98 4.03
N LEU A 11 14.45 5.23 3.98
CA LEU A 11 15.85 5.52 3.68
C LEU A 11 16.79 4.91 4.73
N LYS A 12 16.40 4.96 6.01
CA LYS A 12 17.18 4.33 7.07
C LYS A 12 17.24 2.80 6.90
N ASN A 13 16.10 2.15 6.66
CA ASN A 13 16.06 0.70 6.45
C ASN A 13 16.89 0.30 5.23
N LEU A 14 16.68 0.98 4.10
CA LEU A 14 17.39 0.71 2.85
C LEU A 14 18.90 0.87 3.03
N ASN A 15 19.35 1.92 3.73
CA ASN A 15 20.76 2.13 4.04
C ASN A 15 21.33 1.00 4.90
N ASP A 16 20.60 0.58 5.94
CA ASP A 16 21.05 -0.45 6.87
C ASP A 16 21.18 -1.80 6.19
N VAL A 17 20.19 -2.21 5.39
CA VAL A 17 20.24 -3.48 4.64
C VAL A 17 21.29 -3.42 3.53
N TYR A 18 21.48 -2.28 2.88
CA TYR A 18 22.41 -2.16 1.77
C TYR A 18 23.89 -2.13 2.21
N TYR A 19 24.23 -1.27 3.18
CA TYR A 19 25.63 -1.07 3.61
C TYR A 19 26.04 -1.93 4.80
N ASN A 20 25.08 -2.34 5.63
CA ASN A 20 25.35 -3.12 6.84
C ASN A 20 24.45 -4.37 6.92
N PRO A 21 24.43 -5.22 5.87
CA PRO A 21 23.70 -6.48 5.95
C PRO A 21 24.29 -7.36 7.05
N GLU A 22 23.44 -8.10 7.76
CA GLU A 22 23.86 -9.13 8.69
C GLU A 22 24.20 -10.42 7.93
N PHE A 23 23.53 -10.65 6.81
CA PHE A 23 23.70 -11.84 5.99
C PHE A 23 23.70 -11.50 4.49
N ILE A 24 24.41 -12.33 3.72
CA ILE A 24 24.27 -12.45 2.28
C ILE A 24 23.90 -13.90 2.00
N ASN A 25 22.73 -14.13 1.41
CA ASN A 25 22.17 -15.46 1.20
C ASN A 25 21.40 -15.54 -0.12
N GLN A 26 20.78 -16.70 -0.40
CA GLN A 26 20.11 -16.96 -1.68
C GLN A 26 18.75 -17.71 -1.55
N PRO A 27 17.74 -17.18 -0.83
CA PRO A 27 16.45 -17.85 -0.70
C PRO A 27 15.78 -18.08 -2.06
N ARG A 28 15.42 -19.34 -2.34
CA ARG A 28 14.82 -19.77 -3.63
C ARG A 28 15.67 -19.41 -4.87
N GLY A 29 16.99 -19.34 -4.71
CA GLY A 29 17.89 -18.97 -5.82
C GLY A 29 18.09 -17.46 -6.02
N ASN A 30 17.52 -16.60 -5.17
CA ASN A 30 17.63 -15.14 -5.31
C ASN A 30 18.66 -14.57 -4.35
N VAL A 31 19.80 -14.08 -4.86
CA VAL A 31 20.85 -13.49 -4.01
C VAL A 31 20.29 -12.24 -3.33
N SER A 32 20.49 -12.13 -2.02
CA SER A 32 19.99 -11.02 -1.20
C SER A 32 20.97 -10.59 -0.13
N LYS A 33 20.97 -9.29 0.15
CA LYS A 33 21.46 -8.69 1.40
C LYS A 33 20.31 -8.70 2.41
N GLU A 34 20.56 -9.14 3.64
CA GLU A 34 19.51 -9.38 4.62
C GLU A 34 19.88 -8.88 6.02
N ARG A 35 18.85 -8.45 6.77
CA ARG A 35 18.89 -8.23 8.21
C ARG A 35 17.69 -8.87 8.88
N LEU A 36 17.86 -9.34 10.11
CA LEU A 36 16.78 -9.94 10.89
C LEU A 36 16.15 -8.94 11.87
N ASN A 37 14.90 -9.20 12.23
CA ASN A 37 14.15 -8.50 13.29
C ASN A 37 14.11 -6.98 13.12
N TYR A 38 13.79 -6.51 11.92
CA TYR A 38 13.60 -5.09 11.66
C TYR A 38 12.33 -4.55 12.33
N PHE A 39 12.46 -3.39 12.96
CA PHE A 39 11.38 -2.71 13.63
C PHE A 39 11.41 -1.18 13.45
N MET A 40 10.28 -0.63 13.02
CA MET A 40 10.06 0.81 12.98
C MET A 40 8.71 1.23 13.57
N ILE A 41 8.66 2.47 14.05
CA ILE A 41 7.45 3.19 14.45
C ILE A 41 7.38 4.46 13.62
N LEU A 42 6.24 4.71 12.99
CA LEU A 42 5.90 5.97 12.34
C LEU A 42 5.01 6.80 13.26
N GLU A 43 5.45 8.03 13.55
CA GLU A 43 4.68 8.96 14.39
C GLU A 43 3.53 9.62 13.64
N ASN A 44 3.68 9.83 12.33
CA ASN A 44 2.61 10.29 11.45
C ASN A 44 2.42 9.28 10.30
N PRO A 45 1.57 8.26 10.47
CA PRO A 45 1.38 7.22 9.46
C PRO A 45 0.71 7.72 8.17
N ARG A 46 0.14 8.93 8.15
CA ARG A 46 -0.37 9.54 6.90
C ARG A 46 0.74 9.93 5.94
N GLU A 47 1.93 10.21 6.47
CA GLU A 47 3.12 10.54 5.67
C GLU A 47 3.80 9.26 5.20
N ARG A 48 3.07 8.53 4.34
CA ARG A 48 3.27 7.13 3.97
C ARG A 48 4.01 6.90 2.64
N ILE A 49 4.69 7.92 2.12
CA ILE A 49 5.34 7.87 0.80
C ILE A 49 6.85 8.10 0.92
N CYS A 50 7.61 7.47 0.02
CA CYS A 50 8.98 7.87 -0.27
C CYS A 50 9.01 8.91 -1.40
N TYR A 51 9.58 10.08 -1.10
CA TYR A 51 9.67 11.22 -2.01
C TYR A 51 10.94 11.25 -2.87
N ALA A 52 11.87 10.31 -2.71
CA ALA A 52 13.09 10.25 -3.51
C ALA A 52 12.75 10.10 -5.01
N LYS A 53 13.27 11.00 -5.86
CA LYS A 53 12.97 11.01 -7.30
C LYS A 53 13.42 9.72 -7.97
N SER A 54 14.63 9.29 -7.67
CA SER A 54 15.25 8.06 -8.19
C SER A 54 14.47 6.79 -7.81
N ARG A 55 13.65 6.81 -6.75
CA ARG A 55 12.80 5.68 -6.38
C ARG A 55 11.63 5.48 -7.34
N LYS A 56 11.18 6.54 -8.02
CA LYS A 56 10.01 6.53 -8.93
C LYS A 56 8.80 5.82 -8.30
N THR A 57 8.43 6.25 -7.09
CA THR A 57 7.24 5.75 -6.38
C THR A 57 6.00 5.87 -7.27
N ASN A 58 5.23 4.79 -7.40
CA ASN A 58 4.04 4.75 -8.23
C ASN A 58 2.78 4.92 -7.35
N ILE A 59 2.31 6.16 -7.22
CA ILE A 59 1.15 6.49 -6.38
C ILE A 59 -0.15 5.81 -6.87
N VAL A 60 -0.30 5.62 -8.19
CA VAL A 60 -1.46 4.94 -8.78
C VAL A 60 -1.51 3.49 -8.30
N PHE A 61 -0.38 2.78 -8.38
CA PHE A 61 -0.29 1.40 -7.87
C PHE A 61 -0.51 1.32 -6.37
N ASN A 62 0.03 2.28 -5.60
CA ASN A 62 -0.16 2.32 -4.15
C ASN A 62 -1.64 2.43 -3.76
N PHE A 63 -2.39 3.34 -4.39
CA PHE A 63 -3.84 3.38 -4.18
C PHE A 63 -4.52 2.14 -4.71
N ALA A 64 -4.22 1.69 -5.93
CA ALA A 64 -4.85 0.52 -6.52
C ALA A 64 -4.76 -0.71 -5.60
N GLU A 65 -3.59 -0.99 -5.03
CA GLU A 65 -3.38 -2.10 -4.09
C GLU A 65 -4.18 -1.94 -2.80
N ALA A 66 -4.15 -0.76 -2.17
CA ALA A 66 -4.92 -0.50 -0.96
C ALA A 66 -6.43 -0.65 -1.17
N LEU A 67 -6.95 -0.14 -2.30
CA LEU A 67 -8.36 -0.28 -2.67
C LEU A 67 -8.71 -1.72 -3.04
N TRP A 68 -7.80 -2.46 -3.67
CA TRP A 68 -7.97 -3.88 -3.96
C TRP A 68 -8.14 -4.69 -2.68
N TYR A 69 -7.30 -4.44 -1.65
CA TYR A 69 -7.48 -5.05 -0.33
C TYR A 69 -8.84 -4.69 0.28
N LEU A 70 -9.21 -3.41 0.29
CA LEU A 70 -10.50 -2.96 0.85
C LEU A 70 -11.73 -3.46 0.06
N SER A 71 -11.56 -3.82 -1.21
CA SER A 71 -12.62 -4.44 -2.01
C SER A 71 -12.90 -5.90 -1.65
N GLY A 72 -12.00 -6.54 -0.90
CA GLY A 72 -12.07 -7.97 -0.61
C GLY A 72 -11.73 -8.89 -1.79
N SER A 73 -11.32 -8.35 -2.94
CA SER A 73 -10.99 -9.11 -4.15
C SER A 73 -9.63 -9.80 -4.06
N ASN A 74 -9.51 -10.93 -4.77
CA ASN A 74 -8.25 -11.58 -5.11
C ASN A 74 -7.99 -11.65 -6.62
N ASP A 75 -8.72 -10.86 -7.41
CA ASP A 75 -8.66 -10.92 -8.86
C ASP A 75 -7.32 -10.40 -9.38
N LEU A 76 -6.64 -11.23 -10.17
CA LEU A 76 -5.40 -10.86 -10.84
C LEU A 76 -5.62 -9.79 -11.91
N ASP A 77 -6.78 -9.79 -12.56
CA ASP A 77 -7.10 -8.85 -13.64
C ASP A 77 -7.03 -7.38 -13.17
N TYR A 78 -7.42 -7.14 -11.92
CA TYR A 78 -7.35 -5.86 -11.25
C TYR A 78 -5.90 -5.47 -11.03
N ILE A 79 -5.17 -6.23 -10.20
CA ILE A 79 -3.88 -5.74 -9.70
C ILE A 79 -2.79 -5.82 -10.76
N SER A 80 -2.89 -6.77 -11.71
CA SER A 80 -1.90 -6.90 -12.79
C SER A 80 -1.99 -5.79 -13.84
N TYR A 81 -3.10 -5.05 -13.90
CA TYR A 81 -3.21 -3.84 -14.71
C TYR A 81 -2.27 -2.73 -14.21
N TYR A 82 -2.10 -2.60 -12.89
CA TYR A 82 -1.22 -1.62 -12.25
C TYR A 82 0.20 -2.14 -12.01
N ALA A 83 0.35 -3.45 -11.88
CA ALA A 83 1.63 -4.14 -11.66
C ALA A 83 1.68 -5.46 -12.44
N SER A 84 2.09 -5.41 -13.70
CA SER A 84 2.10 -6.58 -14.60
C SER A 84 2.91 -7.78 -14.10
N ASN A 85 3.92 -7.53 -13.25
CA ASN A 85 4.71 -8.59 -12.61
C ASN A 85 3.90 -9.46 -11.63
N MET A 86 2.74 -9.01 -11.15
CA MET A 86 1.87 -9.80 -10.27
C MET A 86 1.44 -11.13 -10.91
N LYS A 87 1.42 -11.20 -12.25
CA LYS A 87 1.14 -12.44 -12.99
C LYS A 87 2.11 -13.58 -12.66
N LYS A 88 3.33 -13.26 -12.20
CA LYS A 88 4.34 -14.27 -11.80
C LYS A 88 3.98 -15.01 -10.51
N TYR A 89 3.06 -14.47 -9.72
CA TYR A 89 2.63 -15.05 -8.45
C TYR A 89 1.28 -15.77 -8.57
N SER A 90 0.59 -15.68 -9.71
CA SER A 90 -0.67 -16.39 -9.93
C SER A 90 -0.44 -17.79 -10.46
N MET A 91 -0.89 -18.79 -9.71
CA MET A 91 -0.79 -20.20 -10.11
C MET A 91 -1.86 -20.60 -11.14
N ASP A 92 -3.03 -19.96 -11.11
CA ASP A 92 -4.18 -20.26 -11.98
C ASP A 92 -4.36 -19.24 -13.12
N GLY A 93 -3.57 -18.17 -13.14
CA GLY A 93 -3.65 -17.07 -14.09
C GLY A 93 -4.87 -16.17 -13.91
N LYS A 94 -5.63 -16.29 -12.81
CA LYS A 94 -6.88 -15.57 -12.54
C LYS A 94 -6.91 -14.90 -11.17
N THR A 95 -6.33 -15.54 -10.17
CA THR A 95 -6.37 -15.09 -8.78
C THR A 95 -4.97 -15.07 -8.16
N LEU A 96 -4.86 -14.35 -7.05
CA LEU A 96 -3.71 -14.38 -6.16
C LEU A 96 -4.16 -14.97 -4.81
N THR A 97 -3.23 -15.58 -4.08
CA THR A 97 -3.49 -16.23 -2.80
C THR A 97 -2.78 -15.50 -1.67
N GLY A 98 -1.47 -15.62 -1.59
CA GLY A 98 -0.66 -15.02 -0.54
C GLY A 98 -0.49 -13.51 -0.71
N THR A 99 -0.54 -13.02 -1.94
CA THR A 99 -0.49 -11.58 -2.25
C THR A 99 -1.84 -10.89 -2.04
N ALA A 100 -2.95 -11.63 -2.08
CA ALA A 100 -4.30 -11.08 -1.96
C ALA A 100 -4.78 -10.98 -0.50
N TYR A 101 -4.57 -9.82 0.13
CA TYR A 101 -5.01 -9.60 1.51
C TYR A 101 -6.50 -9.32 1.68
N GLY A 102 -7.20 -8.92 0.61
CA GLY A 102 -8.63 -8.60 0.67
C GLY A 102 -9.51 -9.73 1.23
N PRO A 103 -9.48 -10.94 0.65
CA PRO A 103 -10.25 -12.06 1.19
C PRO A 103 -9.83 -12.43 2.61
N LYS A 104 -8.54 -12.27 2.94
CA LYS A 104 -8.04 -12.54 4.29
C LYS A 104 -8.60 -11.54 5.30
N ILE A 105 -8.86 -10.29 4.92
CA ILE A 105 -9.47 -9.28 5.79
C ILE A 105 -11.00 -9.50 5.92
N PHE A 106 -11.69 -9.74 4.80
CA PHE A 106 -13.16 -9.66 4.75
C PHE A 106 -13.90 -11.01 4.66
N SER A 107 -13.22 -12.10 4.32
CA SER A 107 -13.81 -13.44 4.13
C SER A 107 -12.80 -14.56 4.43
N TYR A 108 -12.24 -14.57 5.64
CA TYR A 108 -11.14 -15.47 6.02
C TYR A 108 -11.61 -16.91 6.30
N GLY A 109 -10.86 -17.88 5.76
CA GLY A 109 -11.03 -19.31 6.00
C GLY A 109 -12.37 -19.88 5.51
N HIS A 110 -12.62 -21.16 5.80
CA HIS A 110 -13.83 -21.87 5.33
C HIS A 110 -15.15 -21.28 5.85
N ASN A 111 -15.11 -20.59 6.99
CA ASN A 111 -16.29 -19.97 7.58
C ASN A 111 -16.53 -18.55 7.07
N ASN A 112 -15.76 -18.06 6.09
CA ASN A 112 -15.86 -16.72 5.50
C ASN A 112 -15.93 -15.61 6.57
N VAL A 113 -15.00 -15.67 7.53
CA VAL A 113 -14.97 -14.73 8.64
C VAL A 113 -14.63 -13.34 8.15
N ASN A 114 -15.54 -12.39 8.34
CA ASN A 114 -15.24 -10.97 8.17
C ASN A 114 -14.52 -10.44 9.41
N GLN A 115 -13.18 -10.39 9.35
CA GLN A 115 -12.35 -9.95 10.48
C GLN A 115 -12.46 -8.45 10.73
N TRP A 116 -12.73 -7.65 9.69
CA TRP A 116 -12.98 -6.21 9.80
C TRP A 116 -14.17 -5.89 10.71
N ASN A 117 -15.33 -6.48 10.42
CA ASN A 117 -16.52 -6.29 11.24
C ASN A 117 -16.31 -6.85 12.66
N ARG A 118 -15.60 -7.99 12.79
CA ARG A 118 -15.29 -8.57 14.09
C ARG A 118 -14.51 -7.61 14.98
N ILE A 119 -13.48 -6.94 14.46
CA ILE A 119 -12.70 -6.00 15.28
C ILE A 119 -13.51 -4.75 15.65
N ILE A 120 -14.41 -4.28 14.78
CA ILE A 120 -15.32 -3.18 15.07
C ILE A 120 -16.23 -3.55 16.25
N GLU A 121 -16.85 -4.73 16.21
CA GLU A 121 -17.70 -5.19 17.32
C GLU A 121 -16.91 -5.37 18.62
N LEU A 122 -15.68 -5.92 18.55
CA LEU A 122 -14.81 -6.01 19.72
C LEU A 122 -14.50 -4.66 20.35
N PHE A 123 -14.27 -3.61 19.54
CA PHE A 123 -14.01 -2.27 20.05
C PHE A 123 -15.26 -1.58 20.61
N LYS A 124 -16.46 -1.92 20.11
CA LYS A 124 -17.72 -1.46 20.69
C LYS A 124 -17.97 -2.09 22.06
N GLU A 125 -17.67 -3.37 22.22
CA GLU A 125 -17.82 -4.11 23.47
C GLU A 125 -16.76 -3.70 24.51
N ASP A 126 -15.50 -3.60 24.10
CA ASP A 126 -14.36 -3.24 24.95
C ASP A 126 -13.38 -2.34 24.15
N PRO A 127 -13.49 -1.00 24.28
CA PRO A 127 -12.58 -0.08 23.60
C PRO A 127 -11.10 -0.31 23.95
N ASP A 128 -10.80 -0.83 25.14
CA ASP A 128 -9.43 -1.10 25.58
C ASP A 128 -8.93 -2.49 25.20
N THR A 129 -9.73 -3.25 24.44
CA THR A 129 -9.43 -4.62 24.06
C THR A 129 -8.04 -4.76 23.44
N LYS A 130 -7.38 -5.87 23.80
CA LYS A 130 -6.11 -6.30 23.21
C LYS A 130 -6.34 -7.32 22.10
N ARG A 131 -7.59 -7.63 21.78
CA ARG A 131 -8.01 -8.70 20.84
C ARG A 131 -8.35 -8.18 19.44
N GLY A 132 -8.22 -6.88 19.17
CA GLY A 132 -8.41 -6.31 17.84
C GLY A 132 -7.31 -6.76 16.88
N PHE A 133 -7.44 -7.94 16.28
CA PHE A 133 -6.43 -8.53 15.41
C PHE A 133 -7.06 -9.05 14.11
N ILE A 134 -6.41 -8.79 12.98
CA ILE A 134 -6.72 -9.36 11.68
C ILE A 134 -5.57 -10.28 11.28
N GLU A 135 -5.88 -11.56 11.10
CA GLU A 135 -4.96 -12.57 10.62
C GLU A 135 -4.85 -12.53 9.09
N ILE A 136 -3.63 -12.61 8.56
CA ILE A 136 -3.36 -12.61 7.12
C ILE A 136 -2.73 -13.94 6.70
N PHE A 137 -1.62 -14.33 7.31
CA PHE A 137 -1.01 -15.64 7.07
C PHE A 137 -1.93 -16.75 7.56
N ASP A 138 -2.06 -17.83 6.77
CA ASP A 138 -2.86 -19.00 7.16
C ASP A 138 -1.96 -20.25 7.22
N ALA A 139 -2.14 -21.07 8.26
CA ALA A 139 -1.36 -22.30 8.45
C ALA A 139 -1.56 -23.35 7.33
N ASN A 140 -2.64 -23.23 6.55
CA ASN A 140 -2.94 -24.06 5.39
C ASN A 140 -2.25 -23.58 4.11
N GLU A 141 -1.55 -22.43 4.13
CA GLU A 141 -0.72 -22.03 3.00
C GLU A 141 0.42 -23.04 2.80
N ASP A 142 0.52 -23.61 1.60
CA ASP A 142 1.63 -24.51 1.28
C ASP A 142 2.94 -23.71 1.34
N LEU A 143 3.83 -24.07 2.28
CA LEU A 143 5.13 -23.45 2.46
C LEU A 143 6.22 -24.10 1.60
N SER A 144 5.88 -25.14 0.83
CA SER A 144 6.79 -25.75 -0.11
C SER A 144 7.15 -24.79 -1.24
N LEU A 145 8.26 -25.06 -1.92
CA LEU A 145 8.71 -24.26 -3.07
C LEU A 145 7.74 -24.29 -4.27
N LYS A 146 6.72 -25.16 -4.24
CA LYS A 146 5.69 -25.21 -5.29
C LYS A 146 4.73 -24.02 -5.19
N ASN A 147 4.50 -23.53 -3.98
CA ASN A 147 3.71 -22.33 -3.79
C ASN A 147 4.56 -21.09 -4.03
N ILE A 148 4.28 -20.44 -5.15
CA ILE A 148 4.97 -19.23 -5.57
C ILE A 148 4.44 -17.97 -4.87
N ASP A 149 3.29 -18.06 -4.20
CA ASP A 149 2.55 -16.94 -3.62
C ASP A 149 2.08 -17.23 -2.17
N VAL A 150 3.06 -17.25 -1.26
CA VAL A 150 2.85 -17.37 0.19
C VAL A 150 2.85 -15.98 0.82
N SER A 151 1.87 -15.71 1.68
CA SER A 151 1.74 -14.45 2.42
C SER A 151 3.00 -14.14 3.21
N CYS A 152 3.55 -12.96 3.05
CA CYS A 152 4.66 -12.46 3.85
C CYS A 152 4.19 -11.72 5.11
N THR A 153 2.96 -11.21 5.10
CA THR A 153 2.30 -10.58 6.25
C THR A 153 1.62 -11.64 7.12
N ILE A 154 1.88 -11.58 8.42
CA ILE A 154 1.27 -12.46 9.43
C ILE A 154 -0.08 -11.90 9.87
N GLY A 155 -0.14 -10.61 10.20
CA GLY A 155 -1.38 -9.96 10.60
C GLY A 155 -1.22 -8.52 11.08
N PHE A 156 -2.37 -7.94 11.42
CA PHE A 156 -2.52 -6.56 11.88
C PHE A 156 -3.14 -6.53 13.27
N GLN A 157 -2.42 -5.96 14.22
CA GLN A 157 -2.94 -5.68 15.56
C GLN A 157 -3.38 -4.22 15.65
N PHE A 158 -4.57 -4.00 16.19
CA PHE A 158 -5.15 -2.68 16.44
C PHE A 158 -5.35 -2.44 17.94
N PHE A 159 -5.26 -1.17 18.34
CA PHE A 159 -5.58 -0.70 19.69
C PHE A 159 -6.24 0.67 19.62
N ILE A 160 -7.27 0.91 20.44
CA ILE A 160 -7.78 2.26 20.68
C ILE A 160 -7.16 2.76 21.98
N ARG A 161 -6.38 3.85 21.95
CA ARG A 161 -5.85 4.49 23.16
C ARG A 161 -5.93 5.98 23.00
N GLU A 162 -6.37 6.69 24.04
CA GLU A 162 -6.48 8.16 24.01
C GLU A 162 -7.25 8.66 22.76
N HIS A 163 -8.37 7.99 22.44
CA HIS A 163 -9.22 8.29 21.27
C HIS A 163 -8.47 8.23 19.92
N LYS A 164 -7.40 7.44 19.85
CA LYS A 164 -6.62 7.19 18.63
C LYS A 164 -6.52 5.71 18.31
N LEU A 165 -6.60 5.38 17.03
CA LEU A 165 -6.40 4.01 16.53
C LEU A 165 -4.92 3.78 16.21
N TYR A 166 -4.25 2.95 17.00
CA TYR A 166 -2.88 2.47 16.76
C TYR A 166 -2.91 1.16 15.99
N MET A 167 -1.92 0.94 15.14
CA MET A 167 -1.77 -0.31 14.38
C MET A 167 -0.34 -0.83 14.46
N THR A 168 -0.19 -2.14 14.61
CA THR A 168 1.08 -2.87 14.56
C THR A 168 0.98 -4.01 13.57
N THR A 169 1.84 -4.00 12.55
CA THR A 169 1.91 -5.07 11.56
C THR A 169 3.06 -6.03 11.90
N PHE A 170 2.82 -7.32 11.64
CA PHE A 170 3.81 -8.38 11.74
C PHE A 170 4.00 -9.03 10.37
N MET A 171 5.25 -9.14 9.92
CA MET A 171 5.62 -9.80 8.67
C MET A 171 6.75 -10.78 8.91
N ARG A 172 6.70 -11.94 8.26
CA ARG A 172 7.81 -12.89 8.26
C ARG A 172 8.94 -12.42 7.33
N ALA A 173 8.62 -11.67 6.28
CA ALA A 173 9.60 -11.20 5.31
C ALA A 173 9.14 -9.91 4.64
N ASN A 174 10.06 -8.99 4.32
CA ASN A 174 9.72 -7.80 3.55
C ASN A 174 10.89 -7.30 2.69
N ASP A 175 10.62 -7.06 1.40
CA ASP A 175 11.57 -6.47 0.47
C ASP A 175 11.74 -4.99 0.80
N ALA A 176 12.94 -4.62 1.26
CA ALA A 176 13.30 -3.30 1.74
C ALA A 176 13.38 -2.24 0.63
N TYR A 177 13.41 -2.63 -0.64
CA TYR A 177 13.45 -1.71 -1.77
C TYR A 177 12.08 -1.59 -2.46
N ARG A 178 11.43 -2.72 -2.77
CA ARG A 178 10.15 -2.75 -3.50
C ARG A 178 8.94 -2.82 -2.58
N GLY A 179 8.78 -3.96 -1.91
CA GLY A 179 7.56 -4.34 -1.18
C GLY A 179 7.20 -3.34 -0.08
N ILE A 180 8.17 -2.95 0.74
CA ILE A 180 7.95 -2.04 1.88
C ILE A 180 7.23 -0.74 1.49
N ILE A 181 7.42 -0.24 0.26
CA ILE A 181 6.77 0.99 -0.22
C ILE A 181 5.26 0.80 -0.32
N SER A 182 4.79 -0.28 -0.93
CA SER A 182 3.36 -0.53 -1.11
C SER A 182 2.73 -1.12 0.15
N ASP A 183 3.44 -2.00 0.87
CA ASP A 183 3.00 -2.57 2.14
C ASP A 183 2.69 -1.47 3.17
N VAL A 184 3.66 -0.59 3.47
CA VAL A 184 3.46 0.47 4.46
C VAL A 184 2.40 1.46 4.01
N PHE A 185 2.32 1.75 2.71
CA PHE A 185 1.25 2.57 2.17
C PHE A 185 -0.11 1.94 2.45
N SER A 186 -0.32 0.70 2.02
CA SER A 186 -1.59 -0.02 2.13
C SER A 186 -2.00 -0.23 3.59
N PHE A 187 -1.06 -0.57 4.48
CA PHE A 187 -1.37 -0.79 5.89
C PHE A 187 -1.73 0.50 6.63
N THR A 188 -0.99 1.59 6.39
CA THR A 188 -1.31 2.89 7.01
C THR A 188 -2.52 3.58 6.36
N PHE A 189 -2.87 3.21 5.13
CA PHE A 189 -4.14 3.58 4.50
C PHE A 189 -5.30 2.85 5.17
N ILE A 190 -5.19 1.52 5.36
CA ILE A 190 -6.15 0.71 6.12
C ILE A 190 -6.34 1.24 7.54
N GLN A 191 -5.25 1.60 8.23
CA GLN A 191 -5.32 2.22 9.55
C GLN A 191 -6.13 3.53 9.55
N GLU A 192 -5.84 4.44 8.60
CA GLU A 192 -6.56 5.72 8.49
C GLU A 192 -8.04 5.49 8.16
N PHE A 193 -8.33 4.54 7.26
CA PHE A 193 -9.68 4.20 6.85
C PHE A 193 -10.51 3.67 8.03
N LEU A 194 -9.98 2.68 8.77
CA LEU A 194 -10.66 2.15 9.96
C LEU A 194 -10.78 3.19 11.08
N ALA A 195 -9.76 4.04 11.27
CA ALA A 195 -9.84 5.12 12.25
C ALA A 195 -11.00 6.07 11.94
N ASN A 196 -11.16 6.46 10.69
CA ASN A 196 -12.25 7.33 10.25
C ASN A 196 -13.63 6.65 10.39
N GLU A 197 -13.75 5.36 10.08
CA GLU A 197 -14.99 4.59 10.29
C GLU A 197 -15.40 4.52 11.77
N LEU A 198 -14.42 4.45 12.67
CA LEU A 198 -14.64 4.44 14.13
C LEU A 198 -14.73 5.85 14.75
N ASP A 199 -14.68 6.92 13.96
CA ASP A 199 -14.58 8.32 14.41
C ASP A 199 -13.41 8.56 15.39
N LEU A 200 -12.26 7.95 15.12
CA LEU A 200 -11.02 8.07 15.90
C LEU A 200 -9.98 8.89 15.14
N ASP A 201 -9.05 9.47 15.88
CA ASP A 201 -7.84 10.02 15.28
C ASP A 201 -6.82 8.92 14.97
N ILE A 202 -5.92 9.15 14.01
CA ILE A 202 -4.87 8.18 13.70
C ILE A 202 -3.78 8.19 14.78
N GLY A 203 -3.53 7.02 15.38
CA GLY A 203 -2.43 6.76 16.30
C GLY A 203 -1.12 6.46 15.58
N LYS A 204 -0.10 6.01 16.32
CA LYS A 204 1.18 5.60 15.73
C LYS A 204 1.05 4.26 15.02
N TYR A 205 1.86 4.06 13.99
CA TYR A 205 1.98 2.80 13.26
C TYR A 205 3.29 2.12 13.61
N SER A 206 3.27 0.81 13.82
CA SER A 206 4.47 -0.01 14.05
C SER A 206 4.58 -1.11 13.00
N HIS A 207 5.80 -1.35 12.51
CA HIS A 207 6.08 -2.34 11.48
C HIS A 207 7.18 -3.29 11.96
N ASN A 208 6.84 -4.56 12.13
CA ASN A 208 7.73 -5.62 12.61
C ASN A 208 7.96 -6.62 11.47
N VAL A 209 9.23 -6.86 11.14
CA VAL A 209 9.60 -7.76 10.06
C VAL A 209 10.69 -8.71 10.54
N ALA A 210 10.46 -10.02 10.44
CA ALA A 210 11.45 -11.02 10.86
C ALA A 210 12.69 -11.05 9.94
N THR A 211 12.53 -10.94 8.61
CA THR A 211 13.63 -10.68 7.67
C THR A 211 13.32 -9.51 6.74
N THR A 212 14.20 -8.52 6.70
CA THR A 212 14.17 -7.46 5.69
C THR A 212 15.37 -7.60 4.77
N HIS A 213 15.14 -7.50 3.45
CA HIS A 213 16.15 -7.84 2.46
C HIS A 213 16.09 -6.97 1.21
N ILE A 214 17.21 -6.88 0.50
CA ILE A 214 17.29 -6.32 -0.86
C ILE A 214 17.81 -7.42 -1.76
N TYR A 215 17.10 -7.71 -2.85
CA TYR A 215 17.57 -8.65 -3.87
C TYR A 215 18.63 -8.02 -4.77
N GLU A 216 19.60 -8.84 -5.21
CA GLU A 216 20.72 -8.41 -6.06
C GLU A 216 20.30 -7.59 -7.30
N PRO A 217 19.24 -7.96 -8.06
CA PRO A 217 18.80 -7.17 -9.22
C PRO A 217 18.46 -5.72 -8.89
N ASP A 218 18.13 -5.42 -7.63
CA ASP A 218 17.76 -4.09 -7.15
C ASP A 218 18.91 -3.32 -6.50
N PHE A 219 20.12 -3.88 -6.36
CA PHE A 219 21.25 -3.20 -5.71
C PHE A 219 21.60 -1.85 -6.35
N LYS A 220 21.69 -1.80 -7.68
CA LYS A 220 22.01 -0.55 -8.40
C LYS A 220 20.88 0.49 -8.32
N LEU A 221 19.65 0.05 -8.07
CA LEU A 221 18.52 0.94 -7.91
C LEU A 221 18.45 1.47 -6.47
N ALA A 222 18.66 0.61 -5.49
CA ALA A 222 18.79 0.97 -4.08
C ALA A 222 19.93 1.97 -3.86
N GLU A 223 21.11 1.72 -4.44
CA GLU A 223 22.25 2.64 -4.38
C GLU A 223 21.93 4.02 -4.95
N ARG A 224 21.24 4.08 -6.10
CA ARG A 224 20.80 5.36 -6.69
C ARG A 224 19.91 6.16 -5.76
N VAL A 225 19.01 5.49 -5.03
CA VAL A 225 18.16 6.12 -4.01
C VAL A 225 18.96 6.61 -2.81
N LEU A 226 19.95 5.84 -2.36
CA LEU A 226 20.80 6.22 -1.22
C LEU A 226 21.79 7.34 -1.55
N CYS A 227 22.23 7.44 -2.81
CA CYS A 227 23.08 8.51 -3.31
C CYS A 227 22.31 9.78 -3.65
N GLU A 228 20.99 9.70 -3.87
CA GLU A 228 20.15 10.88 -4.03
C GLU A 228 20.20 11.69 -2.75
N ASN A 229 20.75 12.90 -2.89
CA ASN A 229 21.23 13.75 -1.82
C ASN A 229 20.23 13.86 -0.65
N LYS A 230 20.74 13.79 0.60
CA LYS A 230 20.01 13.80 1.90
C LYS A 230 19.21 15.08 2.19
N SER A 231 18.96 15.90 1.17
CA SER A 231 18.41 17.24 1.22
C SER A 231 17.02 17.30 0.56
N PHE A 232 16.16 16.30 0.77
CA PHE A 232 14.74 16.47 0.51
C PHE A 232 14.18 17.46 1.53
N LYS A 233 13.97 18.71 1.11
CA LYS A 233 13.21 19.68 1.88
C LYS A 233 11.73 19.37 1.67
N LYS A 234 11.06 18.99 2.76
CA LYS A 234 9.65 18.63 2.73
C LYS A 234 8.77 19.87 2.53
N GLU A 235 8.49 20.18 1.27
CA GLU A 235 7.43 21.13 0.87
C GLU A 235 6.10 20.41 0.56
N LEU A 236 6.12 19.07 0.52
CA LEU A 236 4.96 18.24 0.21
C LEU A 236 4.45 17.51 1.45
N SER A 237 3.13 17.45 1.60
CA SER A 237 2.43 16.64 2.61
C SER A 237 1.45 15.71 1.94
N PHE A 238 1.28 14.51 2.49
CA PHE A 238 0.28 13.59 1.98
C PHE A 238 -1.13 14.06 2.40
N PRO A 239 -2.11 14.10 1.47
CA PRO A 239 -3.47 14.53 1.80
C PRO A 239 -4.13 13.65 2.88
N ARG A 240 -4.97 14.28 3.71
CA ARG A 240 -5.74 13.61 4.77
C ARG A 240 -7.01 13.02 4.19
N MET A 241 -7.31 11.75 4.49
CA MET A 241 -8.62 11.15 4.19
C MET A 241 -9.71 11.84 5.04
N PRO A 242 -10.88 12.17 4.48
CA PRO A 242 -11.92 12.90 5.20
C PRO A 242 -12.40 12.11 6.43
N LYS A 243 -12.57 12.82 7.57
CA LYS A 243 -12.98 12.24 8.85
C LYS A 243 -14.49 11.95 8.85
N LYS A 244 -14.86 10.86 8.19
CA LYS A 244 -16.22 10.32 8.06
C LYS A 244 -16.17 8.82 7.76
N ASP A 245 -17.32 8.15 7.76
CA ASP A 245 -17.43 6.85 7.08
C ASP A 245 -17.15 7.03 5.59
N ASN A 246 -16.14 6.33 5.08
CA ASN A 246 -15.63 6.44 3.73
C ASN A 246 -16.07 5.31 2.80
N TRP A 247 -16.88 4.34 3.28
CA TRP A 247 -17.28 3.18 2.47
C TRP A 247 -18.07 3.55 1.23
N GLN A 248 -18.92 4.58 1.28
CA GLN A 248 -19.71 5.01 0.12
C GLN A 248 -18.84 5.65 -0.97
N ASP A 249 -17.91 6.52 -0.60
CA ASP A 249 -16.97 7.14 -1.53
C ASP A 249 -16.06 6.08 -2.16
N LEU A 250 -15.56 5.13 -1.34
CA LEU A 250 -14.76 3.99 -1.80
C LEU A 250 -15.50 3.15 -2.85
N LYS A 251 -16.79 2.85 -2.65
CA LYS A 251 -17.59 2.09 -3.62
C LYS A 251 -17.65 2.79 -4.98
N ILE A 252 -17.83 4.12 -4.98
CA ILE A 252 -17.86 4.92 -6.21
C ILE A 252 -16.49 4.90 -6.89
N VAL A 253 -15.40 5.04 -6.13
CA VAL A 253 -14.04 4.94 -6.69
C VAL A 253 -13.77 3.56 -7.28
N LEU A 254 -14.14 2.48 -6.61
CA LEU A 254 -13.98 1.10 -7.12
C LEU A 254 -14.83 0.83 -8.37
N GLN A 255 -16.01 1.44 -8.47
CA GLN A 255 -16.80 1.37 -9.70
C GLN A 255 -16.06 2.03 -10.86
N TYR A 256 -15.63 3.27 -10.70
CA TYR A 256 -14.92 4.00 -11.77
C TYR A 256 -13.54 3.40 -12.08
N GLU A 257 -12.82 2.89 -11.08
CA GLU A 257 -11.60 2.10 -11.29
C GLU A 257 -11.85 0.99 -12.30
N LYS A 258 -12.89 0.20 -12.08
CA LYS A 258 -13.21 -0.94 -12.93
C LYS A 258 -13.60 -0.51 -14.33
N GLU A 259 -14.41 0.55 -14.45
CA GLU A 259 -14.85 1.07 -15.74
C GLU A 259 -13.69 1.65 -16.55
N LEU A 260 -12.76 2.37 -15.89
CA LEU A 260 -11.56 2.95 -16.50
C LEU A 260 -10.56 1.86 -16.90
N ARG A 261 -10.25 0.94 -16.00
CA ARG A 261 -9.34 -0.20 -16.28
C ARG A 261 -9.85 -1.08 -17.41
N LYS A 262 -11.16 -1.22 -17.58
CA LYS A 262 -11.77 -1.98 -18.69
C LYS A 262 -12.01 -1.14 -19.95
N GLN A 263 -11.62 0.13 -19.93
CA GLN A 263 -11.82 1.08 -21.03
C GLN A 263 -13.29 1.20 -21.48
N THR A 264 -14.22 1.04 -20.53
CA THR A 264 -15.67 1.20 -20.78
C THR A 264 -16.16 2.63 -20.60
N VAL A 265 -15.34 3.49 -20.02
CA VAL A 265 -15.59 4.93 -19.86
C VAL A 265 -14.31 5.71 -20.09
N HIS A 266 -14.45 6.94 -20.57
CA HIS A 266 -13.41 7.97 -20.63
C HIS A 266 -13.95 9.21 -19.95
N LEU A 267 -13.39 9.57 -18.79
CA LEU A 267 -13.87 10.69 -17.99
C LEU A 267 -13.07 11.95 -18.26
N LYS A 268 -13.77 13.09 -18.28
CA LYS A 268 -13.15 14.42 -18.21
C LYS A 268 -13.32 15.02 -16.83
N LYS A 269 -12.55 16.06 -16.51
CA LYS A 269 -12.62 16.76 -15.22
C LYS A 269 -14.07 17.09 -14.82
N LYS A 270 -14.84 17.68 -15.73
CA LYS A 270 -16.26 18.03 -15.54
C LYS A 270 -17.17 16.86 -15.13
N ASP A 271 -16.81 15.63 -15.49
CA ASP A 271 -17.60 14.44 -15.16
C ASP A 271 -17.30 13.99 -13.72
N ILE A 272 -16.03 14.09 -13.32
CA ILE A 272 -15.56 13.78 -11.96
C ILE A 272 -16.00 14.86 -10.95
N ASP A 273 -16.00 16.14 -11.37
CA ASP A 273 -16.44 17.26 -10.54
C ASP A 273 -17.89 17.09 -10.06
N LYS A 274 -18.75 16.48 -10.90
CA LYS A 274 -20.17 16.22 -10.61
C LYS A 274 -20.40 15.08 -9.62
N LEU A 275 -19.39 14.28 -9.30
CA LEU A 275 -19.53 13.18 -8.36
C LEU A 275 -19.75 13.71 -6.94
N GLU A 276 -20.73 13.15 -6.25
CA GLU A 276 -21.08 13.49 -4.86
C GLU A 276 -20.22 12.70 -3.86
N ILE A 277 -18.89 12.79 -4.01
CA ILE A 277 -17.89 12.21 -3.11
C ILE A 277 -16.90 13.29 -2.68
N ASP A 278 -16.15 13.04 -1.61
CA ASP A 278 -15.14 13.99 -1.14
C ASP A 278 -14.02 14.18 -2.18
N GLU A 279 -13.43 15.38 -2.20
CA GLU A 279 -12.34 15.73 -3.12
C GLU A 279 -11.17 14.74 -3.00
N TYR A 280 -10.86 14.28 -1.79
CA TYR A 280 -9.83 13.26 -1.56
C TYR A 280 -10.01 12.00 -2.43
N TRP A 281 -11.26 11.56 -2.62
CA TRP A 281 -11.57 10.38 -3.41
C TRP A 281 -11.63 10.68 -4.91
N LYS A 282 -12.05 11.88 -5.31
CA LYS A 282 -11.96 12.35 -6.72
C LYS A 282 -10.52 12.32 -7.23
N GLN A 283 -9.55 12.67 -6.38
CA GLN A 283 -8.13 12.62 -6.71
C GLN A 283 -7.65 11.22 -7.12
N MET A 284 -8.22 10.15 -6.54
CA MET A 284 -7.91 8.77 -6.97
C MET A 284 -8.48 8.47 -8.36
N ILE A 285 -9.69 8.97 -8.66
CA ILE A 285 -10.30 8.83 -9.99
C ILE A 285 -9.46 9.58 -11.02
N TYR A 286 -8.99 10.81 -10.72
CA TYR A 286 -8.05 11.53 -11.59
C TYR A 286 -6.79 10.72 -11.87
N LEU A 287 -6.18 10.13 -10.84
CA LEU A 287 -5.02 9.25 -11.00
C LEU A 287 -5.31 8.02 -11.89
N PHE A 288 -6.50 7.43 -11.78
CA PHE A 288 -6.89 6.29 -12.62
C PHE A 288 -7.19 6.68 -14.06
N VAL A 289 -7.76 7.86 -14.32
CA VAL A 289 -7.93 8.39 -15.68
C VAL A 289 -6.57 8.59 -16.35
N LEU A 290 -5.65 9.29 -15.68
CA LEU A 290 -4.32 9.53 -16.25
C LEU A 290 -3.55 8.21 -16.48
N TYR A 291 -3.74 7.21 -15.61
CA TYR A 291 -3.15 5.90 -15.81
C TYR A 291 -3.79 5.12 -16.96
N GLN A 292 -5.11 5.23 -17.15
CA GLN A 292 -5.80 4.68 -18.31
C GLN A 292 -5.18 5.19 -19.60
N GLU A 293 -5.00 6.51 -19.71
CA GLU A 293 -4.41 7.15 -20.90
C GLU A 293 -2.99 6.62 -21.16
N ILE A 294 -2.14 6.54 -20.13
CA ILE A 294 -0.79 5.99 -20.26
C ILE A 294 -0.82 4.52 -20.67
N TYR A 295 -1.66 3.71 -20.03
CA TYR A 295 -1.70 2.27 -20.27
C TYR A 295 -2.15 1.93 -21.69
N TYR A 296 -3.14 2.67 -22.21
CA TYR A 296 -3.69 2.46 -23.55
C TYR A 296 -2.99 3.28 -24.66
N GLY A 297 -1.97 4.07 -24.30
CA GLY A 297 -1.20 4.86 -25.26
C GLY A 297 -1.97 6.07 -25.83
N GLU A 298 -2.89 6.62 -25.04
CA GLU A 298 -3.66 7.83 -25.35
C GLU A 298 -2.89 9.11 -24.91
N ASN A 299 -3.38 10.29 -25.31
CA ASN A 299 -2.79 11.56 -24.88
C ASN A 299 -3.22 11.91 -23.45
N LEU A 300 -2.27 12.37 -22.62
CA LEU A 300 -2.58 12.80 -21.26
C LEU A 300 -3.53 14.01 -21.23
N ASP A 301 -4.58 13.92 -20.42
CA ASP A 301 -5.44 15.04 -20.09
C ASP A 301 -4.75 15.98 -19.08
N TYR A 302 -4.15 17.04 -19.61
CA TYR A 302 -3.45 18.03 -18.80
C TYR A 302 -4.36 18.80 -17.84
N GLU A 303 -5.66 18.93 -18.13
CA GLU A 303 -6.61 19.58 -17.21
C GLU A 303 -6.80 18.73 -15.95
N ILE A 304 -6.91 17.41 -16.13
CA ILE A 304 -6.96 16.44 -15.02
C ILE A 304 -5.64 16.43 -14.25
N TYR A 305 -4.50 16.37 -14.94
CA TYR A 305 -3.19 16.41 -14.30
C TYR A 305 -2.99 17.69 -13.47
N GLU A 306 -3.39 18.85 -14.01
CA GLU A 306 -3.25 20.12 -13.28
C GLU A 306 -4.15 20.19 -12.04
N SER A 307 -5.24 19.43 -12.01
CA SER A 307 -6.16 19.31 -10.88
C SER A 307 -5.68 18.37 -9.77
N LEU A 308 -4.58 17.64 -9.98
CA LEU A 308 -4.00 16.79 -8.94
C LEU A 308 -3.43 17.61 -7.78
N GLU A 309 -3.64 17.13 -6.55
CA GLU A 309 -2.95 17.59 -5.35
C GLU A 309 -1.42 17.62 -5.57
N PRO A 310 -0.69 18.61 -5.00
CA PRO A 310 0.74 18.81 -5.29
C PRO A 310 1.60 17.55 -5.10
N THR A 311 1.30 16.76 -4.06
CA THR A 311 1.99 15.49 -3.81
C THR A 311 1.74 14.46 -4.90
N TYR A 312 0.50 14.33 -5.37
CA TYR A 312 0.15 13.38 -6.43
C TYR A 312 0.72 13.80 -7.77
N LYS A 313 0.64 15.10 -8.09
CA LYS A 313 1.27 15.71 -9.27
C LYS A 313 2.77 15.41 -9.33
N TYR A 314 3.48 15.64 -8.22
CA TYR A 314 4.91 15.34 -8.09
C TYR A 314 5.24 13.86 -8.34
N LEU A 315 4.52 12.95 -7.67
CA LEU A 315 4.76 11.51 -7.79
C LEU A 315 4.43 10.98 -9.19
N PHE A 316 3.32 11.44 -9.76
CA PHE A 316 2.87 11.07 -11.10
C PHE A 316 3.88 11.53 -12.16
N CYS A 317 4.23 12.81 -12.17
CA CYS A 317 5.23 13.35 -13.10
C CYS A 317 6.58 12.64 -12.95
N ASN A 318 7.06 12.41 -11.72
CA ASN A 318 8.33 11.72 -11.51
C ASN A 318 8.33 10.27 -12.03
N LYS A 319 7.18 9.59 -11.98
CA LYS A 319 7.02 8.22 -12.47
C LYS A 319 6.96 8.14 -13.99
N TRP A 320 6.25 9.08 -14.63
CA TRP A 320 5.96 9.12 -16.07
C TRP A 320 6.49 10.39 -16.72
N ASN A 321 7.73 10.75 -16.39
CA ASN A 321 8.36 12.00 -16.79
C ASN A 321 8.61 12.14 -18.30
N GLN A 322 8.39 11.08 -19.09
CA GLN A 322 8.49 11.11 -20.55
C GLN A 322 7.26 11.68 -21.25
N TYR A 323 6.15 11.89 -20.52
CA TYR A 323 4.90 12.45 -21.06
C TYR A 323 4.74 13.95 -20.76
N PHE A 324 5.71 14.55 -20.06
CA PHE A 324 5.83 15.96 -19.69
C PHE A 324 7.18 16.47 -20.20
#